data_AF-A0A2W6T426-F1
#
_entry.id   AF-A0A2W6T426-F1
#
_cell.length_a   1.000
_cell.length_b   1.000
_cell.length_c   1.000
_cell.angle_alpha   90.00
_cell.angle_beta   90.00
_cell.angle_gamma   90.00
#
_symmetry.space_group_name_H-M   'P 1'
#
loop_
_entity.id
_entity.type
_entity.pdbx_description
1 polymer ?
#
loop_
_entity_poly.entity_id
_entity_poly.type
_entity_poly.pdbx_seq_one_letter_code
_entity_poly.pdbx_strand_id
1 'polypeptide(L)'
;MGQVLPLTKDIARGKSKGAKAPAAAAKANLPLGRILAGDCVAAMRTLPDASIDLVFADPPYNLQLGGDLNRPDGSHVDAVTDDWDRFDSFASYDAFTRAWLAEAKRVLKPDGALWVIGSYHNIYRVGAILQDLGFWILNDIVWRKANPMPNFKGTRFTNAHETLIWASVGEKARYQFNYRAMKTLNDELQMRSDWVLPICGGQERLREAGGVKVHPTQKPEALLYRVLLATTERGDVVLDPFFGTGTTGAVAKRLGREWIGCERESAYRAAALARIDRELPLDESALATMHSRASAPKVAFGALVESGLIPPGTVLFDKKRRWTATVRADGSLMHERQVGSIHGLGKELQGAPSCNGWMFWHYEAGGEIKPIDAARQLYLLGVED
;
A
#
# COMPACT_ATOMS: atom_id res chain seq x y z
N MET A 1 24.44 -61.43 26.19
CA MET A 1 24.16 -60.39 27.21
C MET A 1 24.28 -59.03 26.55
N GLY A 2 23.16 -58.32 26.37
CA GLY A 2 23.11 -57.00 25.76
C GLY A 2 21.66 -56.55 25.76
N GLN A 3 21.31 -55.76 26.78
CA GLN A 3 19.95 -55.39 27.16
C GLN A 3 19.25 -54.51 26.12
N VAL A 4 17.96 -54.79 25.93
CA VAL A 4 16.98 -53.88 25.33
C VAL A 4 16.38 -53.04 26.45
N LEU A 5 16.39 -51.71 26.31
CA LEU A 5 15.60 -50.77 27.11
C LEU A 5 15.03 -49.69 26.19
N PRO A 6 13.72 -49.36 26.28
CA PRO A 6 13.07 -48.34 25.47
C PRO A 6 13.02 -47.00 26.22
N LEU A 7 13.06 -45.88 25.49
CA LEU A 7 12.82 -44.55 26.06
C LEU A 7 11.94 -43.69 25.14
N THR A 8 10.72 -43.45 25.62
CA THR A 8 9.80 -42.39 25.21
C THR A 8 10.22 -41.06 25.84
N LYS A 9 10.03 -39.94 25.12
CA LYS A 9 9.31 -38.71 25.54
C LYS A 9 9.78 -37.45 24.80
N ASP A 10 8.81 -36.82 24.15
CA ASP A 10 8.48 -35.39 24.18
C ASP A 10 9.62 -34.37 24.21
N ILE A 11 9.89 -33.77 23.05
CA ILE A 11 10.54 -32.44 22.97
C ILE A 11 9.46 -31.44 22.56
N ALA A 12 8.88 -30.78 23.56
CA ALA A 12 8.09 -29.58 23.39
C ALA A 12 8.96 -28.46 22.78
N ARG A 13 8.68 -28.07 21.53
CA ARG A 13 9.26 -26.87 20.91
C ARG A 13 8.59 -25.63 21.47
N GLY A 14 9.15 -25.06 22.53
CA GLY A 14 8.85 -23.68 22.94
C GLY A 14 9.35 -22.70 21.88
N LYS A 15 8.43 -22.10 21.12
CA LYS A 15 8.72 -20.92 20.30
C LYS A 15 8.81 -19.71 21.23
N SER A 16 10.02 -19.21 21.52
CA SER A 16 10.17 -17.88 22.10
C SER A 16 9.72 -16.86 21.04
N LYS A 17 8.65 -16.13 21.34
CA LYS A 17 8.30 -14.92 20.60
C LYS A 17 9.26 -13.82 21.06
N GLY A 18 10.20 -13.44 20.22
CA GLY A 18 10.97 -12.22 20.44
C GLY A 18 10.03 -11.04 20.56
N ALA A 19 10.08 -10.33 21.69
CA ALA A 19 9.34 -9.10 21.90
C ALA A 19 9.84 -8.03 20.91
N LYS A 20 8.94 -7.51 20.07
CA LYS A 20 9.20 -6.31 19.26
C LYS A 20 9.35 -5.11 20.21
N ALA A 21 10.45 -4.37 20.07
CA ALA A 21 10.57 -3.05 20.68
C ALA A 21 9.44 -2.12 20.19
N PRO A 22 8.97 -1.16 21.01
CA PRO A 22 7.81 -0.34 20.67
C PRO A 22 8.12 0.62 19.51
N ALA A 23 7.28 0.59 18.47
CA ALA A 23 7.41 1.36 17.23
C ALA A 23 7.52 2.89 17.41
N ALA A 24 7.10 3.42 18.56
CA ALA A 24 7.19 4.84 18.89
C ALA A 24 8.64 5.32 19.11
N ALA A 25 9.53 4.48 19.62
CA ALA A 25 10.93 4.86 19.87
C ALA A 25 11.76 4.98 18.59
N ALA A 26 11.39 4.27 17.51
CA ALA A 26 12.10 4.29 16.23
C ALA A 26 11.84 5.57 15.42
N LYS A 27 10.69 6.24 15.61
CA LYS A 27 10.37 7.50 14.91
C LYS A 27 11.12 8.71 15.45
N ALA A 28 11.55 8.69 16.72
CA ALA A 28 12.13 9.83 17.41
C ALA A 28 13.45 10.35 16.81
N ASN A 29 14.15 9.53 16.00
CA ASN A 29 15.44 9.86 15.40
C ASN A 29 15.38 10.13 13.88
N LEU A 30 14.18 10.17 13.29
CA LEU A 30 14.04 10.43 11.87
C LEU A 30 13.90 11.92 11.57
N PRO A 31 14.46 12.42 10.45
CA PRO A 31 14.32 13.81 10.02
C PRO A 31 12.93 14.05 9.39
N LEU A 32 11.86 13.80 10.15
CA LEU A 32 10.47 13.92 9.69
C LEU A 32 10.16 15.36 9.27
N GLY A 33 9.42 15.52 8.18
CA GLY A 33 9.05 16.83 7.63
C GLY A 33 10.23 17.59 7.04
N ARG A 34 11.35 16.93 6.72
CA ARG A 34 12.56 17.56 6.20
C ARG A 34 12.91 17.08 4.80
N ILE A 35 13.61 17.96 4.09
CA ILE A 35 14.30 17.64 2.85
C ILE A 35 15.79 17.46 3.14
N LEU A 36 16.32 16.29 2.85
CA LEU A 36 17.75 15.98 2.88
C LEU A 36 18.38 16.53 1.60
N ALA A 37 19.28 17.50 1.76
CA ALA A 37 19.95 18.12 0.62
C ALA A 37 21.07 17.22 0.06
N GLY A 38 21.12 17.08 -1.27
CA GLY A 38 22.21 16.41 -1.96
C GLY A 38 21.77 15.18 -2.76
N ASP A 39 22.73 14.30 -3.05
CA ASP A 39 22.49 13.04 -3.76
C ASP A 39 21.61 12.09 -2.94
N CYS A 40 20.67 11.42 -3.62
CA CYS A 40 19.67 10.56 -2.97
C CYS A 40 20.29 9.33 -2.27
N VAL A 41 21.35 8.74 -2.83
CA VAL A 41 22.03 7.58 -2.25
C VAL A 41 22.76 8.00 -0.97
N ALA A 42 23.50 9.10 -1.04
CA ALA A 42 24.18 9.67 0.12
C ALA A 42 23.19 10.09 1.22
N ALA A 43 22.08 10.72 0.85
CA ALA A 43 21.02 11.11 1.78
C ALA A 43 20.38 9.89 2.47
N MET A 44 19.98 8.86 1.71
CA MET A 44 19.38 7.65 2.27
C MET A 44 20.33 6.90 3.22
N ARG A 45 21.65 6.92 2.96
CA ARG A 45 22.66 6.32 3.86
C ARG A 45 22.68 6.93 5.26
N THR A 46 22.20 8.16 5.42
CA THR A 46 22.07 8.79 6.75
C THR A 46 20.86 8.27 7.54
N LEU A 47 19.92 7.61 6.88
CA LEU A 47 18.72 7.07 7.51
C LEU A 47 18.98 5.68 8.09
N PRO A 48 18.40 5.34 9.26
CA PRO A 48 18.48 4.01 9.82
C PRO A 48 17.88 2.93 8.90
N ASP A 49 18.35 1.69 9.05
CA ASP A 49 17.74 0.53 8.40
C ASP A 49 16.29 0.34 8.86
N ALA A 50 15.43 -0.18 7.99
CA ALA A 50 14.07 -0.58 8.32
C ALA A 50 13.25 0.49 9.08
N SER A 51 13.37 1.75 8.69
CA SER A 51 12.72 2.89 9.34
C SER A 51 11.59 3.52 8.53
N ILE A 52 11.46 3.19 7.24
CA ILE A 52 10.51 3.79 6.30
C ILE A 52 9.38 2.82 5.97
N ASP A 53 8.14 3.29 5.95
CA ASP A 53 6.95 2.49 5.63
C ASP A 53 6.72 2.39 4.10
N LEU A 54 6.91 3.51 3.39
CA LEU A 54 6.75 3.56 1.94
C LEU A 54 7.85 4.39 1.29
N VAL A 55 8.38 3.90 0.16
CA VAL A 55 9.19 4.71 -0.76
C VAL A 55 8.37 5.02 -2.01
N PHE A 56 8.29 6.28 -2.41
CA PHE A 56 7.80 6.68 -3.73
C PHE A 56 8.96 7.32 -4.51
N ALA A 57 9.30 6.77 -5.67
CA ALA A 57 10.43 7.23 -6.48
C ALA A 57 9.98 7.66 -7.88
N ASP A 58 10.28 8.90 -8.24
CA ASP A 58 10.19 9.45 -9.60
C ASP A 58 11.62 9.75 -10.11
N PRO A 59 12.41 8.72 -10.45
CA PRO A 59 13.79 8.92 -10.87
C PRO A 59 13.88 9.67 -12.20
N PRO A 60 15.05 10.21 -12.56
CA PRO A 60 15.31 10.66 -13.92
C PRO A 60 14.98 9.58 -14.96
N TYR A 61 14.42 9.96 -16.11
CA TYR A 61 13.94 9.03 -17.14
C TYR A 61 14.97 8.73 -18.21
N ASN A 62 16.06 9.49 -18.28
CA ASN A 62 17.07 9.37 -19.34
C ASN A 62 16.42 9.46 -20.73
N LEU A 63 15.74 10.58 -21.01
CA LEU A 63 14.89 10.71 -22.21
C LEU A 63 15.67 10.73 -23.53
N GLN A 64 17.00 10.78 -23.51
CA GLN A 64 17.90 10.71 -24.67
C GLN A 64 17.43 11.58 -25.86
N LEU A 65 17.01 12.82 -25.57
CA LEU A 65 16.45 13.72 -26.58
C LEU A 65 17.51 14.12 -27.62
N GLY A 66 17.21 13.91 -28.89
CA GLY A 66 18.14 14.16 -30.01
C GLY A 66 18.15 15.59 -30.57
N GLY A 67 17.42 16.54 -29.96
CA GLY A 67 17.36 17.94 -30.38
C GLY A 67 16.00 18.60 -30.17
N ASP A 68 15.84 19.82 -30.69
CA ASP A 68 14.66 20.66 -30.50
C ASP A 68 13.37 20.10 -31.12
N LEU A 69 12.24 20.39 -30.46
CA LEU A 69 10.92 20.05 -30.93
C LEU A 69 10.06 21.32 -31.04
N ASN A 70 9.44 21.53 -32.19
CA ASN A 70 8.48 22.62 -32.42
C ASN A 70 7.07 22.07 -32.63
N ARG A 71 6.08 22.84 -32.23
CA ARG A 71 4.65 22.59 -32.49
C ARG A 71 4.29 22.96 -33.94
N PRO A 72 3.13 22.51 -34.46
CA PRO A 72 2.67 22.86 -35.82
C PRO A 72 2.49 24.36 -36.04
N ASP A 73 2.21 25.13 -34.97
CA ASP A 73 2.09 26.58 -35.00
C ASP A 73 3.45 27.32 -34.98
N GLY A 74 4.57 26.58 -35.00
CA GLY A 74 5.93 27.11 -34.96
C GLY A 74 6.46 27.41 -33.56
N SER A 75 5.65 27.29 -32.50
CA SER A 75 6.11 27.51 -31.13
C SER A 75 7.01 26.37 -30.63
N HIS A 76 8.04 26.72 -29.85
CA HIS A 76 8.99 25.75 -29.30
C HIS A 76 8.38 24.93 -28.15
N VAL A 77 8.72 23.64 -28.08
CA VAL A 77 8.35 22.76 -26.96
C VAL A 77 9.47 22.78 -25.93
N ASP A 78 9.15 23.35 -24.78
CA ASP A 78 9.95 23.29 -23.55
C ASP A 78 10.07 21.84 -23.06
N ALA A 79 11.13 21.16 -23.51
CA ALA A 79 11.45 19.76 -23.25
C ALA A 79 12.38 19.61 -22.03
N VAL A 80 12.36 18.43 -21.41
CA VAL A 80 13.25 18.10 -20.29
C VAL A 80 14.67 17.94 -20.84
N THR A 81 15.54 18.92 -20.62
CA THR A 81 16.92 18.91 -21.11
C THR A 81 17.94 19.12 -19.99
N ASP A 82 17.48 19.15 -18.74
CA ASP A 82 18.26 19.36 -17.54
C ASP A 82 19.36 18.29 -17.36
N ASP A 83 20.49 18.69 -16.77
CA ASP A 83 21.66 17.83 -16.63
C ASP A 83 21.42 16.60 -15.73
N TRP A 84 20.44 16.66 -14.83
CA TRP A 84 20.06 15.51 -13.99
C TRP A 84 19.39 14.36 -14.76
N ASP A 85 18.89 14.60 -15.98
CA ASP A 85 18.30 13.57 -16.84
C ASP A 85 19.29 12.99 -17.87
N ARG A 86 20.56 13.39 -17.83
CA ARG A 86 21.57 12.99 -18.82
C ARG A 86 22.47 11.88 -18.27
N PHE A 87 22.54 10.77 -19.00
CA PHE A 87 23.40 9.64 -18.69
C PHE A 87 24.25 9.25 -19.90
N ASP A 88 25.54 8.97 -19.66
CA ASP A 88 26.49 8.60 -20.71
C ASP A 88 26.13 7.29 -21.42
N SER A 89 25.44 6.37 -20.74
CA SER A 89 25.05 5.07 -21.28
C SER A 89 23.93 4.41 -20.47
N PHE A 90 23.33 3.34 -20.99
CA PHE A 90 22.45 2.51 -20.18
C PHE A 90 23.16 1.87 -18.99
N ALA A 91 24.44 1.52 -19.11
CA ALA A 91 25.20 0.94 -18.00
C ALA A 91 25.38 1.91 -16.83
N SER A 92 25.62 3.21 -17.10
CA SER A 92 25.68 4.22 -16.04
C SER A 92 24.32 4.46 -15.40
N TYR A 93 23.23 4.46 -16.19
CA TYR A 93 21.86 4.52 -15.68
C TYR A 93 21.52 3.31 -14.79
N ASP A 94 21.95 2.10 -15.16
CA ASP A 94 21.72 0.88 -14.36
C ASP A 94 22.49 0.90 -13.05
N ALA A 95 23.76 1.33 -13.09
CA ALA A 95 24.59 1.45 -11.90
C ALA A 95 23.97 2.44 -10.90
N PHE A 96 23.53 3.60 -11.39
CA PHE A 96 22.76 4.57 -10.62
C PHE A 96 21.48 3.94 -10.07
N THR A 97 20.70 3.26 -10.91
CA THR A 97 19.42 2.65 -10.54
C THR A 97 19.58 1.59 -9.45
N ARG A 98 20.60 0.74 -9.56
CA ARG A 98 20.94 -0.29 -8.57
C ARG A 98 21.35 0.33 -7.23
N ALA A 99 22.11 1.42 -7.27
CA ALA A 99 22.59 2.08 -6.05
C ALA A 99 21.44 2.66 -5.22
N TRP A 100 20.53 3.43 -5.83
CA TRP A 100 19.42 4.03 -5.08
C TRP A 100 18.36 2.99 -4.68
N LEU A 101 18.07 1.99 -5.51
CA LEU A 101 17.14 0.92 -5.13
C LEU A 101 17.68 0.07 -3.96
N ALA A 102 19.00 -0.16 -3.90
CA ALA A 102 19.61 -0.90 -2.79
C ALA A 102 19.46 -0.14 -1.46
N GLU A 103 19.71 1.17 -1.45
CA GLU A 103 19.50 2.00 -0.25
C GLU A 103 18.01 2.11 0.10
N ALA A 104 17.13 2.28 -0.89
CA ALA A 104 15.69 2.30 -0.68
C ALA A 104 15.21 0.98 -0.02
N LYS A 105 15.74 -0.17 -0.47
CA LYS A 105 15.44 -1.47 0.14
C LYS A 105 15.94 -1.58 1.57
N ARG A 106 17.13 -1.06 1.87
CA ARG A 106 17.72 -1.09 3.23
C ARG A 106 16.88 -0.28 4.23
N VAL A 107 16.42 0.91 3.84
CA VAL A 107 15.65 1.80 4.73
C VAL A 107 14.19 1.39 4.87
N LEU A 108 13.63 0.62 3.92
CA LEU A 108 12.27 0.10 4.01
C LEU A 108 12.13 -0.94 5.13
N LYS A 109 11.03 -0.83 5.88
CA LYS A 109 10.62 -1.83 6.87
C LYS A 109 10.35 -3.20 6.20
N PRO A 110 10.41 -4.31 6.95
CA PRO A 110 10.11 -5.64 6.41
C PRO A 110 8.68 -5.81 5.86
N ASP A 111 7.74 -4.98 6.30
CA ASP A 111 6.36 -4.86 5.83
C ASP A 111 6.12 -3.64 4.91
N GLY A 112 7.18 -2.90 4.57
CA GLY A 112 7.11 -1.74 3.71
C GLY A 112 6.99 -2.08 2.21
N ALA A 113 6.72 -1.05 1.42
CA ALA A 113 6.59 -1.17 -0.04
C ALA A 113 7.26 0.00 -0.77
N LEU A 114 7.56 -0.24 -2.05
CA LEU A 114 8.12 0.74 -2.96
C LEU A 114 7.19 0.95 -4.14
N TRP A 115 6.98 2.21 -4.49
CA TRP A 115 6.43 2.65 -5.76
C TRP A 115 7.52 3.33 -6.57
N VAL A 116 7.66 2.96 -7.83
CA VAL A 116 8.51 3.68 -8.79
C VAL A 116 7.75 3.97 -10.05
N ILE A 117 7.88 5.18 -10.59
CA ILE A 117 7.25 5.58 -11.85
C ILE A 117 8.30 5.75 -12.95
N GLY A 118 7.91 5.47 -14.17
CA GLY A 118 8.74 5.66 -15.35
C GLY A 118 7.94 5.67 -16.63
N SER A 119 8.65 5.96 -17.72
CA SER A 119 8.13 5.78 -19.08
C SER A 119 8.86 4.60 -19.74
N TYR A 120 8.53 4.30 -20.99
CA TYR A 120 9.20 3.24 -21.74
C TYR A 120 10.72 3.41 -21.87
N HIS A 121 11.26 4.61 -21.67
CA HIS A 121 12.70 4.89 -21.72
C HIS A 121 13.47 4.20 -20.59
N ASN A 122 12.87 4.09 -19.39
CA ASN A 122 13.57 3.60 -18.20
C ASN A 122 12.85 2.46 -17.46
N ILE A 123 11.52 2.37 -17.50
CA ILE A 123 10.76 1.54 -16.54
C ILE A 123 11.08 0.04 -16.65
N TYR A 124 11.43 -0.46 -17.84
CA TYR A 124 11.84 -1.85 -18.03
C TYR A 124 13.19 -2.15 -17.35
N ARG A 125 14.12 -1.18 -17.38
CA ARG A 125 15.42 -1.30 -16.70
C ARG A 125 15.24 -1.28 -15.20
N VAL A 126 14.45 -0.32 -14.72
CA VAL A 126 14.11 -0.16 -13.30
C VAL A 126 13.41 -1.43 -12.77
N GLY A 127 12.41 -1.94 -13.49
CA GLY A 127 11.68 -3.15 -13.12
C GLY A 127 12.57 -4.38 -13.02
N ALA A 128 13.46 -4.60 -13.98
CA ALA A 128 14.41 -5.71 -13.95
C ALA A 128 15.35 -5.63 -12.75
N ILE A 129 15.96 -4.46 -12.50
CA ILE A 129 16.88 -4.25 -11.37
C ILE A 129 16.15 -4.40 -10.03
N LEU A 130 14.91 -3.95 -9.95
CA LEU A 130 14.07 -4.10 -8.76
C LEU A 130 13.85 -5.58 -8.42
N GLN A 131 13.56 -6.43 -9.42
CA GLN A 131 13.45 -7.88 -9.24
C GLN A 131 14.79 -8.54 -8.90
N ASP A 132 15.89 -8.14 -9.55
CA ASP A 132 17.25 -8.63 -9.25
C ASP A 132 17.64 -8.37 -7.79
N LEU A 133 17.21 -7.24 -7.23
CA LEU A 133 17.43 -6.87 -5.84
C LEU A 133 16.49 -7.61 -4.87
N GLY A 134 15.58 -8.45 -5.38
CA GLY A 134 14.69 -9.32 -4.62
C GLY A 134 13.45 -8.63 -4.07
N PHE A 135 13.05 -7.48 -4.62
CA PHE A 135 11.69 -6.98 -4.39
C PHE A 135 10.68 -7.89 -5.09
N TRP A 136 9.46 -7.93 -4.59
CA TRP A 136 8.37 -8.69 -5.20
C TRP A 136 7.33 -7.73 -5.78
N ILE A 137 7.27 -7.67 -7.12
CA ILE A 137 6.30 -6.83 -7.82
C ILE A 137 4.89 -7.39 -7.57
N LEU A 138 4.01 -6.52 -7.07
CA LEU A 138 2.61 -6.83 -6.77
C LEU A 138 1.72 -6.46 -7.95
N ASN A 139 1.90 -5.24 -8.47
CA ASN A 139 1.23 -4.76 -9.67
C ASN A 139 2.11 -3.75 -10.41
N ASP A 140 2.07 -3.79 -11.74
CA ASP A 140 2.28 -2.60 -12.54
C ASP A 140 0.95 -1.84 -12.68
N ILE A 141 1.02 -0.52 -12.62
CA ILE A 141 -0.12 0.39 -12.72
C ILE A 141 0.14 1.35 -13.86
N VAL A 142 -0.82 1.43 -14.79
CA VAL A 142 -0.75 2.35 -15.92
C VAL A 142 -1.45 3.65 -15.55
N TRP A 143 -0.70 4.74 -15.43
CA TRP A 143 -1.29 6.07 -15.39
C TRP A 143 -1.63 6.51 -16.81
N ARG A 144 -2.91 6.45 -17.16
CA ARG A 144 -3.47 6.95 -18.41
C ARG A 144 -3.72 8.44 -18.29
N LYS A 145 -2.95 9.23 -19.04
CA LYS A 145 -3.05 10.70 -19.05
C LYS A 145 -4.35 11.09 -19.76
N ALA A 146 -5.24 11.80 -19.08
CA ALA A 146 -6.51 12.27 -19.68
C ALA A 146 -6.30 13.34 -20.75
N ASN A 147 -5.23 14.13 -20.61
CA ASN A 147 -4.87 15.26 -21.47
C ASN A 147 -3.36 15.24 -21.79
N PRO A 148 -2.85 14.22 -22.50
CA PRO A 148 -1.44 14.12 -22.84
C PRO A 148 -1.05 15.15 -23.90
N MET A 149 0.23 15.52 -23.94
CA MET A 149 0.78 16.26 -25.07
C MET A 149 0.73 15.36 -26.33
N PRO A 150 0.15 15.84 -27.45
CA PRO A 150 0.03 15.04 -28.67
C PRO A 150 1.39 14.81 -29.34
N ASN A 151 1.48 13.78 -30.20
CA ASN A 151 2.61 13.62 -31.10
C ASN A 151 2.48 14.59 -32.29
N PHE A 152 3.35 15.59 -32.38
CA PHE A 152 3.25 16.63 -33.40
C PHE A 152 3.82 16.26 -34.77
N LYS A 153 4.77 15.30 -34.83
CA LYS A 153 5.44 14.91 -36.08
C LYS A 153 4.77 13.73 -36.80
N GLY A 154 3.77 13.09 -36.18
CA GLY A 154 3.09 11.92 -36.72
C GLY A 154 3.98 10.69 -36.87
N THR A 155 5.12 10.62 -36.18
CA THR A 155 6.13 9.55 -36.37
C THR A 155 5.90 8.34 -35.47
N ARG A 156 5.13 8.49 -34.39
CA ARG A 156 4.85 7.47 -33.37
C ARG A 156 3.46 7.70 -32.78
N PHE A 157 2.96 6.71 -32.03
CA PHE A 157 1.79 6.90 -31.18
C PHE A 157 2.03 8.01 -30.14
N THR A 158 0.96 8.68 -29.74
CA THR A 158 1.00 9.67 -28.65
C THR A 158 1.39 8.99 -27.34
N ASN A 159 2.40 9.53 -26.66
CA ASN A 159 2.82 9.04 -25.34
C ASN A 159 1.81 9.45 -24.26
N ALA A 160 0.71 8.70 -24.19
CA ALA A 160 -0.46 9.00 -23.37
C ALA A 160 -0.49 8.29 -22.01
N HIS A 161 0.61 7.64 -21.61
CA HIS A 161 0.69 6.99 -20.31
C HIS A 161 2.10 6.99 -19.72
N GLU A 162 2.17 6.67 -18.43
CA GLU A 162 3.38 6.25 -17.72
C GLU A 162 3.05 4.99 -16.91
N THR A 163 4.09 4.26 -16.51
CA THR A 163 3.95 3.00 -15.76
C THR A 163 4.54 3.20 -14.37
N LEU A 164 3.74 2.85 -13.35
CA LEU A 164 4.19 2.71 -11.98
C LEU A 164 4.38 1.22 -11.68
N ILE A 165 5.36 0.88 -10.87
CA ILE A 165 5.56 -0.46 -10.32
C ILE A 165 5.37 -0.35 -8.81
N TRP A 166 4.44 -1.14 -8.28
CA TRP A 166 4.26 -1.35 -6.84
C TRP A 166 4.87 -2.68 -6.43
N ALA A 167 5.80 -2.66 -5.49
CA ALA A 167 6.50 -3.85 -5.03
C ALA A 167 6.65 -3.87 -3.51
N SER A 168 6.54 -5.06 -2.91
CA SER A 168 6.93 -5.29 -1.52
C SER A 168 8.43 -5.59 -1.43
N VAL A 169 9.03 -5.40 -0.26
CA VAL A 169 10.46 -5.70 -0.01
C VAL A 169 10.88 -7.15 -0.29
N GLY A 170 9.92 -8.08 -0.38
CA GLY A 170 10.13 -9.46 -0.82
C GLY A 170 8.84 -10.28 -0.85
N GLU A 171 8.89 -11.47 -1.44
CA GLU A 171 7.71 -12.33 -1.72
C GLU A 171 6.85 -12.63 -0.48
N LYS A 172 7.50 -12.79 0.69
CA LYS A 172 6.83 -13.14 1.94
C LYS A 172 6.48 -11.93 2.82
N ALA A 173 6.74 -10.71 2.34
CA ALA A 173 6.47 -9.48 3.07
C ALA A 173 4.96 -9.30 3.27
N ARG A 174 4.57 -8.81 4.44
CA ARG A 174 3.17 -8.47 4.75
C ARG A 174 2.96 -6.99 4.50
N TYR A 175 2.72 -6.62 3.25
CA TYR A 175 2.56 -5.24 2.83
C TYR A 175 1.17 -4.68 3.20
N GLN A 176 1.09 -3.35 3.32
CA GLN A 176 -0.16 -2.63 3.51
C GLN A 176 -0.92 -2.47 2.19
N PHE A 177 -2.23 -2.75 2.21
CA PHE A 177 -3.13 -2.42 1.10
C PHE A 177 -4.55 -2.14 1.60
N ASN A 178 -4.98 -0.89 1.45
CA ASN A 178 -6.29 -0.39 1.86
C ASN A 178 -7.36 -0.72 0.84
N TYR A 179 -7.60 -2.02 0.60
CA TYR A 179 -8.52 -2.51 -0.43
C TYR A 179 -9.90 -1.85 -0.37
N ARG A 180 -10.46 -1.69 0.84
CA ARG A 180 -11.78 -1.06 1.01
C ARG A 180 -11.77 0.42 0.68
N ALA A 181 -10.79 1.18 1.16
CA ALA A 181 -10.65 2.58 0.79
C ALA A 181 -10.54 2.74 -0.73
N MET A 182 -9.78 1.88 -1.39
CA MET A 182 -9.63 1.89 -2.85
C MET A 182 -10.89 1.49 -3.60
N LYS A 183 -11.69 0.57 -3.03
CA LYS A 183 -12.99 0.18 -3.57
C LYS A 183 -14.00 1.32 -3.43
N THR A 184 -14.06 1.98 -2.27
CA THR A 184 -14.94 3.11 -2.02
C THR A 184 -14.57 4.34 -2.85
N LEU A 185 -13.27 4.62 -3.03
CA LEU A 185 -12.78 5.67 -3.93
C LEU A 185 -13.20 5.46 -5.39
N ASN A 186 -13.58 4.23 -5.74
CA ASN A 186 -13.97 3.82 -7.08
C ASN A 186 -15.43 3.35 -7.11
N ASP A 187 -16.30 4.06 -6.39
CA ASP A 187 -17.76 3.86 -6.38
C ASP A 187 -18.18 2.41 -6.05
N GLU A 188 -17.57 1.84 -5.02
CA GLU A 188 -17.78 0.45 -4.59
C GLU A 188 -17.41 -0.61 -5.64
N LEU A 189 -16.60 -0.26 -6.63
CA LEU A 189 -15.98 -1.19 -7.57
C LEU A 189 -14.51 -1.37 -7.24
N GLN A 190 -14.00 -2.59 -7.42
CA GLN A 190 -12.58 -2.85 -7.21
C GLN A 190 -11.72 -1.94 -8.11
N MET A 191 -10.78 -1.23 -7.49
CA MET A 191 -9.83 -0.39 -8.21
C MET A 191 -8.99 -1.24 -9.18
N ARG A 192 -8.88 -0.76 -10.43
CA ARG A 192 -8.13 -1.43 -11.49
C ARG A 192 -6.68 -0.96 -11.55
N SER A 193 -5.86 -1.62 -12.36
CA SER A 193 -4.47 -1.23 -12.64
C SER A 193 -4.33 -0.11 -13.66
N ASP A 194 -5.40 0.37 -14.28
CA ASP A 194 -5.37 1.47 -15.25
C ASP A 194 -6.06 2.73 -14.71
N TRP A 195 -5.24 3.71 -14.29
CA TRP A 195 -5.70 4.93 -13.64
C TRP A 195 -5.78 6.07 -14.63
N VAL A 196 -7.00 6.54 -14.90
CA VAL A 196 -7.21 7.75 -15.73
C VAL A 196 -7.13 8.98 -14.85
N LEU A 197 -6.09 9.80 -15.03
CA LEU A 197 -5.85 11.02 -14.27
C LEU A 197 -5.28 12.12 -15.20
N PRO A 198 -5.64 13.39 -15.01
CA PRO A 198 -5.04 14.49 -15.77
C PRO A 198 -3.57 14.69 -15.42
N ILE A 199 -2.82 15.34 -16.31
CA ILE A 199 -1.46 15.83 -16.02
C ILE A 199 -1.51 16.99 -15.02
N CYS A 200 -0.40 17.23 -14.32
CA CYS A 200 -0.24 18.39 -13.44
C CYS A 200 -0.31 19.70 -14.25
N GLY A 201 -1.38 20.46 -14.05
CA GLY A 201 -1.69 21.68 -14.77
C GLY A 201 -2.48 22.68 -13.91
N GLY A 202 -2.92 23.79 -14.51
CA GLY A 202 -3.69 24.80 -13.79
C GLY A 202 -2.95 25.39 -12.58
N GLN A 203 -3.66 25.56 -11.47
CA GLN A 203 -3.15 26.14 -10.22
C GLN A 203 -2.23 25.19 -9.44
N GLU A 204 -2.32 23.88 -9.68
CA GLU A 204 -1.45 22.89 -9.05
C GLU A 204 0.00 22.99 -9.58
N ARG A 205 0.15 23.41 -10.85
CA ARG A 205 1.45 23.49 -11.50
C ARG A 205 2.22 24.70 -10.98
N LEU A 206 3.33 24.45 -10.28
CA LEU A 206 4.16 25.52 -9.75
C LEU A 206 4.82 26.31 -10.87
N ARG A 207 4.69 27.63 -10.78
CA ARG A 207 5.23 28.59 -11.74
C ARG A 207 5.98 29.71 -11.02
N GLU A 208 7.06 30.16 -11.62
CA GLU A 208 7.79 31.35 -11.19
C GLU A 208 7.06 32.62 -11.62
N ALA A 209 7.55 33.77 -11.13
CA ALA A 209 7.14 35.07 -11.65
C ALA A 209 7.40 35.13 -13.17
N GLY A 210 6.37 35.41 -13.96
CA GLY A 210 6.42 35.34 -15.43
C GLY A 210 5.85 34.05 -16.03
N GLY A 211 5.35 33.12 -15.21
CA GLY A 211 4.57 31.97 -15.67
C GLY A 211 5.40 30.76 -16.16
N VAL A 212 6.72 30.83 -16.07
CA VAL A 212 7.64 29.72 -16.36
C VAL A 212 7.45 28.61 -15.34
N LYS A 213 7.52 27.34 -15.78
CA LYS A 213 7.34 26.19 -14.88
C LYS A 213 8.56 26.09 -13.96
N VAL A 214 8.34 25.87 -12.66
CA VAL A 214 9.44 25.65 -11.70
C VAL A 214 10.13 24.30 -11.95
N HIS A 215 9.35 23.27 -12.29
CA HIS A 215 9.86 21.92 -12.55
C HIS A 215 9.25 21.35 -13.84
N PRO A 216 10.05 20.70 -14.70
CA PRO A 216 9.56 20.24 -16.00
C PRO A 216 8.68 18.98 -15.86
N THR A 217 8.94 18.14 -14.86
CA THR A 217 8.27 16.83 -14.68
C THR A 217 7.42 16.71 -13.41
N GLN A 218 6.93 17.84 -12.84
CA GLN A 218 6.05 17.81 -11.65
C GLN A 218 4.86 16.85 -11.85
N LYS A 219 4.73 15.86 -10.95
CA LYS A 219 3.65 14.87 -10.97
C LYS A 219 2.36 15.41 -10.34
N PRO A 220 1.18 14.97 -10.83
CA PRO A 220 -0.10 15.41 -10.29
C PRO A 220 -0.35 14.85 -8.89
N GLU A 221 -0.86 15.68 -7.98
CA GLU A 221 -1.19 15.29 -6.59
C GLU A 221 -2.20 14.14 -6.54
N ALA A 222 -3.16 14.08 -7.46
CA ALA A 222 -4.16 13.01 -7.51
C ALA A 222 -3.54 11.61 -7.68
N LEU A 223 -2.38 11.52 -8.35
CA LEU A 223 -1.65 10.27 -8.50
C LEU A 223 -1.05 9.83 -7.15
N LEU A 224 -0.35 10.74 -6.47
CA LEU A 224 0.24 10.48 -5.16
C LEU A 224 -0.84 10.23 -4.10
N TYR A 225 -1.97 10.94 -4.18
CA TYR A 225 -3.10 10.73 -3.27
C TYR A 225 -3.57 9.28 -3.34
N ARG A 226 -3.71 8.75 -4.55
CA ARG A 226 -4.14 7.37 -4.76
C ARG A 226 -3.09 6.36 -4.26
N VAL A 227 -1.81 6.61 -4.51
CA VAL A 227 -0.70 5.77 -4.02
C VAL A 227 -0.68 5.71 -2.49
N LEU A 228 -0.66 6.86 -1.83
CA LEU A 228 -0.56 6.95 -0.38
C LEU A 228 -1.82 6.39 0.29
N LEU A 229 -3.01 6.74 -0.21
CA LEU A 229 -4.26 6.19 0.32
C LEU A 229 -4.35 4.67 0.16
N ALA A 230 -3.82 4.12 -0.94
CA ALA A 230 -3.84 2.68 -1.18
C ALA A 230 -2.89 1.90 -0.28
N THR A 231 -1.72 2.44 0.05
CA THR A 231 -0.59 1.63 0.55
C THR A 231 0.06 2.15 1.83
N THR A 232 -0.57 3.11 2.51
CA THR A 232 -0.11 3.62 3.83
C THR A 232 -1.28 3.88 4.77
N GLU A 233 -0.99 3.94 6.06
CA GLU A 233 -1.89 4.39 7.12
C GLU A 233 -1.46 5.77 7.65
N ARG A 234 -2.32 6.38 8.47
CA ARG A 234 -1.98 7.65 9.13
C ARG A 234 -0.72 7.49 9.98
N GLY A 235 0.17 8.48 9.89
CA GLY A 235 1.43 8.52 10.62
C GLY A 235 2.54 7.64 10.04
N ASP A 236 2.29 6.84 8.99
CA ASP A 236 3.35 6.14 8.27
C ASP A 236 4.36 7.13 7.69
N VAL A 237 5.62 6.71 7.60
CA VAL A 237 6.72 7.53 7.08
C VAL A 237 6.94 7.22 5.60
N VAL A 238 6.70 8.23 4.75
CA VAL A 238 6.91 8.17 3.31
C VAL A 238 8.24 8.83 2.94
N LEU A 239 9.13 8.07 2.29
CA LEU A 239 10.37 8.59 1.73
C LEU A 239 10.22 8.81 0.22
N ASP A 240 10.69 9.94 -0.26
CA ASP A 240 10.84 10.21 -1.69
C ASP A 240 12.29 10.61 -2.00
N PRO A 241 13.07 9.74 -2.67
CA PRO A 241 14.46 9.99 -2.98
C PRO A 241 14.66 10.99 -4.14
N PHE A 242 13.59 11.40 -4.84
CA PHE A 242 13.61 12.31 -5.99
C PHE A 242 12.54 13.38 -5.82
N PHE A 243 12.67 14.18 -4.76
CA PHE A 243 11.56 14.96 -4.20
C PHE A 243 11.04 16.07 -5.13
N GLY A 244 11.90 16.62 -5.99
CA GLY A 244 11.57 17.71 -6.89
C GLY A 244 10.92 18.88 -6.15
N THR A 245 9.74 19.29 -6.60
CA THR A 245 8.94 20.35 -5.96
C THR A 245 7.96 19.85 -4.90
N GLY A 246 8.22 18.68 -4.31
CA GLY A 246 7.60 18.22 -3.07
C GLY A 246 6.16 17.72 -3.20
N THR A 247 5.73 17.19 -4.36
CA THR A 247 4.37 16.63 -4.51
C THR A 247 4.11 15.53 -3.48
N THR A 248 5.07 14.62 -3.24
CA THR A 248 4.91 13.54 -2.26
C THR A 248 4.74 14.08 -0.84
N GLY A 249 5.56 15.06 -0.44
CA GLY A 249 5.46 15.67 0.90
C GLY A 249 4.17 16.46 1.10
N ALA A 250 3.71 17.18 0.08
CA ALA A 250 2.46 17.95 0.15
C ALA A 250 1.26 17.02 0.36
N VAL A 251 1.16 15.94 -0.42
CA VAL A 251 0.08 14.96 -0.30
C VAL A 251 0.21 14.15 0.99
N ALA A 252 1.41 13.76 1.39
CA ALA A 252 1.65 13.06 2.66
C ALA A 252 1.17 13.90 3.84
N LYS A 253 1.56 15.18 3.92
CA LYS A 253 1.10 16.12 4.96
C LYS A 253 -0.42 16.26 4.97
N ARG A 254 -1.03 16.47 3.80
CA ARG A 254 -2.50 16.57 3.65
C ARG A 254 -3.22 15.31 4.16
N LEU A 255 -2.66 14.14 3.89
CA LEU A 255 -3.19 12.85 4.31
C LEU A 255 -2.77 12.42 5.73
N GLY A 256 -2.06 13.26 6.49
CA GLY A 256 -1.61 12.92 7.84
C GLY A 256 -0.55 11.82 7.90
N ARG A 257 0.28 11.68 6.86
CA ARG A 257 1.49 10.85 6.85
C ARG A 257 2.70 11.71 7.16
N GLU A 258 3.69 11.10 7.78
CA GLU A 258 5.01 11.70 7.93
C GLU A 258 5.78 11.56 6.62
N TRP A 259 6.70 12.46 6.33
CA TRP A 259 7.46 12.43 5.08
C TRP A 259 8.92 12.82 5.25
N ILE A 260 9.76 12.30 4.36
CA ILE A 260 11.16 12.67 4.19
C ILE A 260 11.42 12.78 2.69
N GLY A 261 12.00 13.88 2.23
CA GLY A 261 12.38 14.07 0.83
C GLY A 261 13.89 14.11 0.65
N CYS A 262 14.43 13.65 -0.48
CA CYS A 262 15.80 13.92 -0.90
C CYS A 262 15.78 14.74 -2.19
N GLU A 263 16.55 15.83 -2.22
CA GLU A 263 16.61 16.69 -3.41
C GLU A 263 17.96 17.42 -3.49
N ARG A 264 18.57 17.40 -4.66
CA ARG A 264 19.89 17.97 -4.93
C ARG A 264 19.82 19.45 -5.29
N GLU A 265 18.80 19.88 -6.02
CA GLU A 265 18.67 21.24 -6.53
C GLU A 265 18.04 22.17 -5.49
N SER A 266 18.77 23.22 -5.10
CA SER A 266 18.34 24.15 -4.04
C SER A 266 17.05 24.90 -4.39
N ALA A 267 16.85 25.26 -5.66
CA ALA A 267 15.65 25.93 -6.13
C ALA A 267 14.39 25.04 -5.96
N TYR A 268 14.50 23.75 -6.28
CA TYR A 268 13.40 22.79 -6.11
C TYR A 268 13.08 22.57 -4.64
N ARG A 269 14.10 22.47 -3.77
CA ARG A 269 13.90 22.40 -2.31
C ARG A 269 13.14 23.61 -1.77
N ALA A 270 13.52 24.83 -2.19
CA ALA A 270 12.85 26.05 -1.73
C ALA A 270 11.38 26.08 -2.16
N ALA A 271 11.09 25.72 -3.43
CA ALA A 271 9.73 25.62 -3.93
C ALA A 271 8.90 24.53 -3.22
N ALA A 272 9.52 23.38 -2.93
CA ALA A 272 8.88 22.29 -2.20
C ALA A 272 8.48 22.70 -0.79
N LEU A 273 9.39 23.34 -0.02
CA LEU A 273 9.08 23.82 1.33
C LEU A 273 7.94 24.86 1.32
N ALA A 274 8.03 25.86 0.44
CA ALA A 274 7.00 26.88 0.32
C ALA A 274 5.62 26.31 -0.06
N ARG A 275 5.58 25.24 -0.87
CA ARG A 275 4.36 24.51 -1.21
C ARG A 275 3.82 23.75 0.00
N ILE A 276 4.65 22.96 0.66
CA ILE A 276 4.24 22.09 1.77
C ILE A 276 3.79 22.92 2.98
N ASP A 277 4.40 24.07 3.24
CA ASP A 277 4.01 24.96 4.34
C ASP A 277 2.58 25.48 4.20
N ARG A 278 2.08 25.62 2.97
CA ARG A 278 0.70 26.05 2.67
C ARG A 278 -0.33 24.93 2.83
N GLU A 279 0.11 23.68 2.85
CA GLU A 279 -0.80 22.55 3.04
C GLU A 279 -1.30 22.47 4.48
N LEU A 280 -2.62 22.34 4.62
CA LEU A 280 -3.26 22.04 5.89
C LEU A 280 -3.56 20.54 5.93
N PRO A 281 -3.24 19.84 7.03
CA PRO A 281 -3.71 18.47 7.24
C PRO A 281 -5.23 18.42 7.16
N LEU A 282 -5.78 17.37 6.54
CA LEU A 282 -7.22 17.13 6.61
C LEU A 282 -7.64 16.82 8.05
N ASP A 283 -8.86 17.22 8.41
CA ASP A 283 -9.46 16.90 9.71
C ASP A 283 -9.50 15.38 9.94
N GLU A 284 -9.38 14.96 11.20
CA GLU A 284 -9.31 13.53 11.55
C GLU A 284 -10.50 12.72 11.04
N SER A 285 -11.70 13.32 11.06
CA SER A 285 -12.93 12.70 10.55
C SER A 285 -12.91 12.49 9.03
N ALA A 286 -12.21 13.35 8.27
CA ALA A 286 -12.05 13.23 6.83
C ALA A 286 -10.95 12.22 6.43
N LEU A 287 -10.02 11.94 7.34
CA LEU A 287 -8.96 10.94 7.16
C LEU A 287 -9.38 9.52 7.54
N ALA A 288 -10.45 9.37 8.31
CA ALA A 288 -11.00 8.06 8.66
C ALA A 288 -11.49 7.35 7.39
N THR A 289 -10.76 6.33 6.96
CA THR A 289 -11.15 5.51 5.80
C THR A 289 -12.02 4.33 6.25
N MET A 290 -12.79 3.76 5.32
CA MET A 290 -13.47 2.50 5.59
C MET A 290 -12.45 1.38 5.79
N HIS A 291 -12.11 1.09 7.04
CA HIS A 291 -11.23 -0.03 7.38
C HIS A 291 -11.89 -1.39 7.05
N SER A 292 -11.07 -2.38 6.75
CA SER A 292 -11.54 -3.75 6.49
C SER A 292 -12.11 -4.38 7.77
N ARG A 293 -13.13 -5.25 7.66
CA ARG A 293 -13.67 -6.03 8.81
C ARG A 293 -12.60 -6.93 9.47
N ALA A 294 -11.41 -7.05 8.87
CA ALA A 294 -10.30 -7.81 9.43
C ALA A 294 -9.55 -7.06 10.55
N SER A 295 -9.72 -5.74 10.67
CA SER A 295 -9.22 -4.95 11.81
C SER A 295 -10.23 -4.84 12.96
N ALA A 296 -11.47 -5.32 12.77
CA ALA A 296 -12.44 -5.42 13.85
C ALA A 296 -11.96 -6.45 14.90
N PRO A 297 -12.33 -6.29 16.19
CA PRO A 297 -11.97 -7.24 17.23
C PRO A 297 -12.37 -8.66 16.82
N LYS A 298 -11.43 -9.62 16.93
CA LYS A 298 -11.73 -11.03 16.63
C LYS A 298 -12.64 -11.59 17.70
N VAL A 299 -13.93 -11.73 17.38
CA VAL A 299 -14.90 -12.42 18.25
C VAL A 299 -14.84 -13.92 17.96
N ALA A 300 -14.49 -14.71 18.98
CA ALA A 300 -14.64 -16.16 18.93
C ALA A 300 -16.12 -16.53 19.08
N PHE A 301 -16.58 -17.60 18.42
CA PHE A 301 -17.97 -18.05 18.58
C PHE A 301 -18.30 -18.44 20.03
N GLY A 302 -17.33 -18.98 20.77
CA GLY A 302 -17.46 -19.25 22.20
C GLY A 302 -17.84 -18.01 23.02
N ALA A 303 -17.41 -16.81 22.63
CA ALA A 303 -17.80 -15.57 23.32
C ALA A 303 -19.31 -15.29 23.24
N LEU A 304 -19.97 -15.69 22.14
CA LEU A 304 -21.43 -15.58 22.01
C LEU A 304 -22.17 -16.63 22.86
N VAL A 305 -21.54 -17.77 23.09
CA VAL A 305 -22.06 -18.82 23.97
C VAL A 305 -21.93 -18.40 25.43
N GLU A 306 -20.75 -17.91 25.82
CA GLU A 306 -20.46 -17.39 27.16
C GLU A 306 -21.36 -16.19 27.52
N SER A 307 -21.58 -15.27 26.59
CA SER A 307 -22.46 -14.12 26.80
C SER A 307 -23.95 -14.45 26.75
N GLY A 308 -24.31 -15.71 26.47
CA GLY A 308 -25.71 -16.15 26.36
C GLY A 308 -26.45 -15.66 25.11
N LEU A 309 -25.77 -15.02 24.15
CA LEU A 309 -26.39 -14.58 22.90
C LEU A 309 -26.77 -15.77 22.00
N ILE A 310 -26.00 -16.86 22.06
CA ILE A 310 -26.29 -18.14 21.43
C ILE A 310 -26.04 -19.24 22.48
N PRO A 311 -27.02 -19.56 23.34
CA PRO A 311 -26.80 -20.46 24.46
C PRO A 311 -26.52 -21.91 24.04
N PRO A 312 -25.85 -22.71 24.88
CA PRO A 312 -25.73 -24.15 24.66
C PRO A 312 -27.10 -24.80 24.49
N GLY A 313 -27.22 -25.73 23.54
CA GLY A 313 -28.49 -26.35 23.17
C GLY A 313 -29.23 -25.64 22.02
N THR A 314 -28.85 -24.41 21.64
CA THR A 314 -29.42 -23.77 20.45
C THR A 314 -29.18 -24.63 19.20
N VAL A 315 -30.24 -24.83 18.42
CA VAL A 315 -30.16 -25.53 17.13
C VAL A 315 -29.89 -24.52 16.03
N LEU A 316 -28.72 -24.64 15.42
CA LEU A 316 -28.34 -23.90 14.22
C LEU A 316 -28.72 -24.68 12.96
N PHE A 317 -28.95 -23.99 11.86
CA PHE A 317 -29.24 -24.61 10.56
C PHE A 317 -28.68 -23.82 9.39
N ASP A 318 -28.43 -24.46 8.23
CA ASP A 318 -28.11 -23.73 7.00
C ASP A 318 -29.38 -23.07 6.43
N LYS A 319 -29.23 -22.07 5.54
CA LYS A 319 -30.37 -21.31 4.97
C LYS A 319 -31.47 -22.19 4.35
N LYS A 320 -31.11 -23.39 3.87
CA LYS A 320 -32.02 -24.36 3.26
C LYS A 320 -32.53 -25.44 4.24
N ARG A 321 -32.15 -25.38 5.52
CA ARG A 321 -32.45 -26.39 6.56
C ARG A 321 -32.06 -27.82 6.17
N ARG A 322 -31.05 -27.97 5.31
CA ARG A 322 -30.44 -29.26 4.94
C ARG A 322 -29.56 -29.79 6.06
N TRP A 323 -28.89 -28.90 6.77
CA TRP A 323 -27.99 -29.23 7.86
C TRP A 323 -28.44 -28.56 9.13
N THR A 324 -28.39 -29.28 10.24
CA THR A 324 -28.71 -28.78 11.58
C THR A 324 -27.57 -29.10 12.53
N ALA A 325 -27.24 -28.23 13.49
CA ALA A 325 -26.22 -28.53 14.48
C ALA A 325 -26.56 -27.91 15.82
N THR A 326 -26.34 -28.64 16.91
CA THR A 326 -26.59 -28.17 18.28
C THR A 326 -25.33 -27.51 18.82
N VAL A 327 -25.48 -26.32 19.39
CA VAL A 327 -24.41 -25.58 20.07
C VAL A 327 -24.04 -26.26 21.38
N ARG A 328 -22.74 -26.46 21.61
CA ARG A 328 -22.19 -27.03 22.85
C ARG A 328 -21.62 -25.93 23.74
N ALA A 329 -21.41 -26.26 25.02
CA ALA A 329 -20.95 -25.31 26.05
C ALA A 329 -19.56 -24.71 25.77
N ASP A 330 -18.72 -25.38 24.99
CA ASP A 330 -17.38 -24.94 24.60
C ASP A 330 -17.35 -24.14 23.29
N GLY A 331 -18.52 -23.83 22.71
CA GLY A 331 -18.61 -23.16 21.41
C GLY A 331 -18.35 -24.08 20.22
N SER A 332 -18.27 -25.40 20.41
CA SER A 332 -18.33 -26.35 19.30
C SER A 332 -19.77 -26.58 18.85
N LEU A 333 -19.95 -27.07 17.63
CA LEU A 333 -21.21 -27.50 17.07
C LEU A 333 -21.23 -29.02 16.94
N MET A 334 -22.40 -29.63 17.13
CA MET A 334 -22.61 -31.06 16.96
C MET A 334 -23.71 -31.34 15.94
N HIS A 335 -23.39 -32.10 14.89
CA HIS A 335 -24.36 -32.68 13.96
C HIS A 335 -24.21 -34.20 14.02
N GLU A 336 -25.25 -34.89 14.50
CA GLU A 336 -25.21 -36.34 14.75
C GLU A 336 -24.01 -36.76 15.60
N ARG A 337 -22.99 -37.41 15.01
CA ARG A 337 -21.76 -37.85 15.68
C ARG A 337 -20.54 -36.96 15.39
N GLN A 338 -20.69 -35.95 14.54
CA GLN A 338 -19.61 -35.05 14.14
C GLN A 338 -19.62 -33.81 15.03
N VAL A 339 -18.43 -33.44 15.52
CA VAL A 339 -18.23 -32.26 16.36
C VAL A 339 -17.12 -31.41 15.76
N GLY A 340 -17.34 -30.11 15.64
CA GLY A 340 -16.33 -29.19 15.13
C GLY A 340 -16.64 -27.74 15.43
N SER A 341 -15.74 -26.84 15.03
CA SER A 341 -16.02 -25.40 15.06
C SER A 341 -17.10 -25.05 14.03
N ILE A 342 -17.68 -23.84 14.14
CA ILE A 342 -18.66 -23.32 13.18
C ILE A 342 -18.15 -23.37 11.73
N HIS A 343 -16.84 -23.25 11.52
CA HIS A 343 -16.18 -23.32 10.22
C HIS A 343 -15.85 -24.76 9.81
N GLY A 344 -15.29 -25.55 10.74
CA GLY A 344 -14.87 -26.93 10.48
C GLY A 344 -16.04 -27.84 10.14
N LEU A 345 -17.07 -27.84 10.99
CA LEU A 345 -18.26 -28.66 10.77
C LEU A 345 -19.01 -28.22 9.50
N GLY A 346 -19.15 -26.91 9.30
CA GLY A 346 -19.79 -26.38 8.09
C GLY A 346 -19.03 -26.73 6.80
N LYS A 347 -17.70 -26.82 6.86
CA LYS A 347 -16.85 -27.25 5.73
C LYS A 347 -17.09 -28.74 5.42
N GLU A 348 -17.05 -29.58 6.45
CA GLU A 348 -17.21 -31.04 6.33
C GLU A 348 -18.58 -31.41 5.77
N LEU A 349 -19.67 -30.85 6.32
CA LEU A 349 -21.04 -31.12 5.86
C LEU A 349 -21.30 -30.68 4.41
N GLN A 350 -20.59 -29.67 3.92
CA GLN A 350 -20.72 -29.20 2.54
C GLN A 350 -19.79 -29.91 1.56
N GLY A 351 -18.80 -30.68 2.04
CA GLY A 351 -17.70 -31.17 1.19
C GLY A 351 -16.89 -30.04 0.52
N ALA A 352 -16.86 -28.85 1.14
CA ALA A 352 -16.23 -27.65 0.57
C ALA A 352 -14.75 -27.51 1.00
N PRO A 353 -13.90 -26.76 0.26
CA PRO A 353 -12.53 -26.51 0.69
C PRO A 353 -12.45 -25.61 1.94
N SER A 354 -13.45 -24.74 2.16
CA SER A 354 -13.58 -23.85 3.31
C SER A 354 -15.04 -23.48 3.55
N CYS A 355 -15.40 -23.08 4.78
CA CYS A 355 -16.73 -22.55 5.12
C CYS A 355 -16.62 -21.33 6.04
N ASN A 356 -17.37 -20.26 5.71
CA ASN A 356 -17.58 -19.14 6.62
C ASN A 356 -18.79 -19.44 7.53
N GLY A 357 -18.54 -20.08 8.67
CA GLY A 357 -19.55 -20.48 9.66
C GLY A 357 -20.47 -19.33 10.10
N TRP A 358 -19.96 -18.09 10.15
CA TRP A 358 -20.73 -16.91 10.54
C TRP A 358 -21.95 -16.63 9.65
N MET A 359 -21.80 -16.88 8.35
CA MET A 359 -22.86 -16.65 7.36
C MET A 359 -23.58 -17.95 6.98
N PHE A 360 -22.95 -19.10 7.21
CA PHE A 360 -23.52 -20.40 6.87
C PHE A 360 -24.60 -20.82 7.88
N TRP A 361 -24.30 -20.70 9.17
CA TRP A 361 -25.22 -21.09 10.24
C TRP A 361 -26.20 -19.97 10.57
N HIS A 362 -27.46 -20.35 10.73
CA HIS A 362 -28.57 -19.49 11.12
C HIS A 362 -29.22 -20.03 12.37
N TYR A 363 -29.86 -19.16 13.13
CA TYR A 363 -30.67 -19.49 14.30
C TYR A 363 -31.98 -18.73 14.24
N GLU A 364 -32.96 -19.17 15.01
CA GLU A 364 -34.27 -18.54 15.13
C GLU A 364 -34.35 -17.82 16.49
N ALA A 365 -34.65 -16.52 16.47
CA ALA A 365 -34.83 -15.72 17.67
C ALA A 365 -35.91 -14.66 17.44
N GLY A 366 -36.92 -14.63 18.33
CA GLY A 366 -38.04 -13.69 18.21
C GLY A 366 -38.89 -13.86 16.95
N GLY A 367 -38.96 -15.08 16.40
CA GLY A 367 -39.70 -15.38 15.16
C GLY A 367 -38.96 -15.02 13.87
N GLU A 368 -37.72 -14.52 13.96
CA GLU A 368 -36.89 -14.19 12.80
C GLU A 368 -35.71 -15.16 12.66
N ILE A 369 -35.41 -15.52 11.41
CA ILE A 369 -34.23 -16.32 11.06
C ILE A 369 -33.06 -15.38 10.78
N LYS A 370 -31.98 -15.53 11.54
CA LYS A 370 -30.78 -14.66 11.43
C LYS A 370 -29.52 -15.51 11.27
N PRO A 371 -28.54 -15.09 10.44
CA PRO A 371 -27.21 -15.71 10.47
C PRO A 371 -26.58 -15.45 11.85
N ILE A 372 -25.74 -16.37 12.33
CA ILE A 372 -25.05 -16.18 13.62
C ILE A 372 -24.10 -14.96 13.62
N ASP A 373 -23.73 -14.43 12.44
CA ASP A 373 -23.06 -13.13 12.31
C ASP A 373 -23.86 -11.97 12.93
N ALA A 374 -25.19 -12.03 12.95
CA ALA A 374 -26.02 -11.01 13.59
C ALA A 374 -25.77 -10.96 15.11
N ALA A 375 -25.69 -12.11 15.77
CA ALA A 375 -25.32 -12.20 17.18
C ALA A 375 -23.87 -11.72 17.41
N ARG A 376 -22.97 -11.95 16.47
CA ARG A 376 -21.59 -11.41 16.52
C ARG A 376 -21.57 -9.88 16.49
N GLN A 377 -22.40 -9.25 15.66
CA GLN A 377 -22.49 -7.79 15.64
C GLN A 377 -23.10 -7.24 16.94
N LEU A 378 -24.12 -7.89 17.50
CA LEU A 378 -24.69 -7.50 18.80
C LEU A 378 -23.68 -7.59 19.93
N TYR A 379 -22.84 -8.63 19.95
CA TYR A 379 -21.75 -8.76 20.91
C TYR A 379 -20.73 -7.63 20.79
N LEU A 380 -20.33 -7.26 19.57
CA LEU A 380 -19.39 -6.16 19.35
C LEU A 380 -19.95 -4.83 19.86
N LEU A 381 -21.22 -4.54 19.60
CA LEU A 381 -21.89 -3.34 20.11
C LEU A 381 -21.92 -3.29 21.64
N GLY A 382 -22.13 -4.43 22.30
CA GLY A 382 -22.18 -4.49 23.77
C GLY A 382 -20.83 -4.47 24.49
N VAL A 383 -19.71 -4.49 23.75
CA VAL A 383 -18.34 -4.43 24.32
C VAL A 383 -17.65 -3.09 23.98
N GLU A 384 -18.25 -2.28 23.09
CA GLU A 384 -17.76 -0.93 22.74
C GLU A 384 -18.36 0.19 23.63
N ASP A 385 -19.35 -0.12 24.46
CA ASP A 385 -19.85 0.73 25.58
C ASP A 385 -19.14 0.38 26.90
#